data_AF-C5LKX3-F1
#
_entry.id   AF-C5LKX3-F1
#
_cell.length_a   1.000
_cell.length_b   1.000
_cell.length_c   1.000
_cell.angle_alpha   90.00
_cell.angle_beta   90.00
_cell.angle_gamma   90.00
#
_symmetry.space_group_name_H-M   'P 1'
#
loop_
_entity.id
_entity.type
_entity.pdbx_description
1 polymer ?
#
loop_
_entity_poly.entity_id
_entity_poly.type
_entity_poly.pdbx_seq_one_letter_code
_entity_poly.pdbx_strand_id
1 'polypeptide(L)'
;MEVGVLGHAFAAASVLMVKEALPKSLKVGQLLMSICEELEARCGSKDSFNMSTVEVMGLIHSLGRLQRQSSHVGSLLIALEPWVGKILYSLELPDLVAVAHAYTRGGQVGKATVDVLCGCARELRRIPVEAWDAKSLTLCINSYAMGRVAHERLLSKLVEEVIPPLVGGLSGMQVALIAHGLTRLKQPVPPSVWLRAQNVVEGLDDWQQVTLILQSYGKNQTTVMDPKALGAALGGRIKTLIAKQRPKMETLPVLVYALWKSDVQVDTECWNAVGQACADVLSDEKGVKWKLSEVANMLSALTTVVNLSTSPWVHDFAGGVIKMLWDGPSAASGDDLVKIGSACAKLGRTDALVVLERAIRVRAASVVGLGYTHKGRLAGALVSLGSSSQDVLQLLSEGTSSSSQPRGVWARTNVA
;
A
#
# COMPACT_ATOMS: atom_id res chain seq x y z
N MET A 1 -28.21 30.73 18.20
CA MET A 1 -26.78 30.89 17.88
C MET A 1 -26.63 30.76 16.37
N GLU A 2 -25.95 31.68 15.70
CA GLU A 2 -25.71 31.58 14.25
C GLU A 2 -24.75 30.43 13.95
N VAL A 3 -24.94 29.78 12.80
CA VAL A 3 -24.10 28.65 12.35
C VAL A 3 -22.61 29.05 12.29
N GLY A 4 -22.32 30.29 11.88
CA GLY A 4 -20.97 30.84 11.87
C GLY A 4 -20.30 30.78 13.26
N VAL A 5 -21.04 31.09 14.33
CA VAL A 5 -20.53 31.04 15.72
C VAL A 5 -20.20 29.59 16.14
N LEU A 6 -21.01 28.62 15.73
CA LEU A 6 -20.73 27.19 15.95
C LEU A 6 -19.48 26.73 15.18
N GLY A 7 -19.32 27.18 13.93
CA GLY A 7 -18.13 26.89 13.12
C GLY A 7 -16.85 27.46 13.71
N HIS A 8 -16.89 28.69 14.23
CA HIS A 8 -15.76 29.31 14.93
C HIS A 8 -15.44 28.60 16.26
N ALA A 9 -16.45 28.25 17.04
CA ALA A 9 -16.28 27.49 18.28
C ALA A 9 -15.66 26.10 18.01
N PHE A 10 -16.10 25.43 16.95
CA PHE A 10 -15.52 24.17 16.49
C PHE A 10 -14.06 24.33 16.07
N ALA A 11 -13.76 25.32 15.23
CA ALA A 11 -12.40 25.58 14.77
C ALA A 11 -11.46 25.88 15.94
N ALA A 12 -11.88 26.73 16.88
CA ALA A 12 -11.12 27.04 18.09
C ALA A 12 -10.90 25.80 18.97
N ALA A 13 -11.95 25.02 19.24
CA ALA A 13 -11.86 23.79 20.02
C ALA A 13 -10.96 22.72 19.34
N SER A 14 -10.98 22.63 18.00
CA SER A 14 -10.14 21.71 17.24
C SER A 14 -8.65 22.06 17.33
N VAL A 15 -8.31 23.36 17.31
CA VAL A 15 -6.92 23.84 17.44
C VAL A 15 -6.37 23.52 18.83
N LEU A 16 -7.18 23.68 19.88
CA LEU A 16 -6.81 23.36 21.25
C LEU A 16 -6.53 21.86 21.42
N MET A 17 -7.35 20.98 20.83
CA MET A 17 -7.09 19.52 20.87
C MET A 17 -5.78 19.11 20.19
N VAL A 18 -5.43 19.74 19.07
CA VAL A 18 -4.23 19.39 18.29
C VAL A 18 -2.96 19.95 18.94
N LYS A 19 -3.01 21.16 19.53
CA LYS A 19 -1.84 21.80 20.13
C LYS A 19 -1.49 21.30 21.53
N GLU A 20 -2.48 20.99 22.37
CA GLU A 20 -2.21 20.76 23.80
C GLU A 20 -2.03 19.29 24.18
N ALA A 21 -2.05 18.34 23.23
CA ALA A 21 -2.14 16.92 23.57
C ALA A 21 -3.22 16.71 24.68
N LEU A 22 -4.40 17.28 24.41
CA LEU A 22 -5.61 17.16 25.22
C LEU A 22 -6.50 15.94 24.86
N PRO A 23 -6.05 14.80 24.26
CA PRO A 23 -6.96 13.71 23.92
C PRO A 23 -7.49 12.95 25.14
N LYS A 24 -7.24 13.43 26.38
CA LYS A 24 -7.69 12.80 27.62
C LYS A 24 -8.81 13.53 28.35
N SER A 25 -9.18 14.75 27.96
CA SER A 25 -10.35 15.39 28.59
C SER A 25 -11.62 14.97 27.85
N LEU A 26 -12.39 14.06 28.45
CA LEU A 26 -13.69 13.60 27.96
C LEU A 26 -14.62 14.78 27.57
N LYS A 27 -14.45 15.92 28.26
CA LYS A 27 -15.24 17.15 28.11
C LYS A 27 -15.05 17.87 26.77
N VAL A 28 -13.82 17.93 26.23
CA VAL A 28 -13.56 18.61 24.94
C VAL A 28 -14.05 17.75 23.77
N GLY A 29 -13.91 16.42 23.87
CA GLY A 29 -14.48 15.49 22.89
C GLY A 29 -16.01 15.54 22.88
N GLN A 30 -16.65 15.59 24.05
CA GLN A 30 -18.11 15.75 24.18
C GLN A 30 -18.61 17.10 23.64
N LEU A 31 -17.86 18.19 23.88
CA LEU A 31 -18.18 19.50 23.33
C LEU A 31 -18.11 19.50 21.79
N LEU A 32 -17.05 18.94 21.20
CA LEU A 32 -16.93 18.83 19.74
C LEU A 32 -18.02 17.95 19.15
N MET A 33 -18.39 16.86 19.81
CA MET A 33 -19.51 15.99 19.42
C MET A 33 -20.84 16.74 19.45
N SER A 34 -21.13 17.47 20.52
CA SER A 34 -22.34 18.30 20.62
C SER A 34 -22.38 19.41 19.58
N ILE A 35 -21.22 20.04 19.27
CA ILE A 35 -21.12 21.03 18.19
C ILE A 35 -21.32 20.36 16.82
N CYS A 36 -20.78 19.16 16.59
CA CYS A 36 -21.01 18.40 15.35
C CYS A 36 -22.49 18.03 15.17
N GLU A 37 -23.16 17.53 16.20
CA GLU A 37 -24.58 17.16 16.17
C GLU A 37 -25.47 18.39 15.88
N GLU A 38 -25.17 19.52 16.53
CA GLU A 38 -25.89 20.79 16.29
C GLU A 38 -25.61 21.34 14.88
N LEU A 39 -24.37 21.20 14.38
CA LEU A 39 -24.03 21.56 13.01
C LEU A 39 -24.73 20.63 12.00
N GLU A 40 -24.77 19.32 12.21
CA GLU A 40 -25.47 18.35 11.36
C GLU A 40 -26.98 18.62 11.30
N ALA A 41 -27.62 18.84 12.46
CA ALA A 41 -29.04 19.18 12.56
C ALA A 41 -29.37 20.46 11.78
N ARG A 42 -28.48 21.46 11.82
CA ARG A 42 -28.63 22.72 11.09
C ARG A 42 -28.25 22.62 9.62
N CYS A 43 -27.33 21.71 9.27
CA CYS A 43 -26.98 21.45 7.88
C CYS A 43 -28.13 20.74 7.11
N GLY A 44 -28.90 19.88 7.79
CA GLY A 44 -30.05 19.19 7.20
C GLY A 44 -31.28 20.09 6.96
N SER A 45 -31.29 21.29 7.54
CA SER A 45 -32.32 22.32 7.36
C SER A 45 -32.01 23.14 6.09
N LYS A 46 -32.87 23.02 5.06
CA LYS A 46 -32.70 23.72 3.77
C LYS A 46 -32.67 25.26 3.87
N ASP A 47 -33.11 25.82 5.00
CA ASP A 47 -33.48 27.24 5.10
C ASP A 47 -32.56 28.10 5.98
N SER A 48 -31.48 27.59 6.59
CA SER A 48 -30.79 28.36 7.66
C SER A 48 -29.26 28.30 7.75
N PHE A 49 -28.56 27.86 6.70
CA PHE A 49 -27.10 27.77 6.71
C PHE A 49 -26.45 28.91 5.90
N ASN A 50 -26.27 30.08 6.52
CA ASN A 50 -25.65 31.27 5.93
C ASN A 50 -24.22 31.42 6.47
N MET A 51 -23.29 30.59 5.97
CA MET A 51 -21.85 30.70 6.27
C MET A 51 -21.12 31.35 5.11
N SER A 52 -20.18 32.23 5.43
CA SER A 52 -19.23 32.78 4.45
C SER A 52 -18.23 31.71 3.99
N THR A 53 -17.61 31.92 2.84
CA THR A 53 -16.56 31.04 2.30
C THR A 53 -15.44 30.80 3.31
N VAL A 54 -15.04 31.83 4.07
CA VAL A 54 -13.99 31.76 5.09
C VAL A 54 -14.38 30.78 6.20
N GLU A 55 -15.62 30.83 6.65
CA GLU A 55 -16.10 29.96 7.73
C GLU A 55 -16.22 28.50 7.28
N VAL A 56 -16.70 28.27 6.04
CA VAL A 56 -16.77 26.92 5.46
C VAL A 56 -15.37 26.33 5.33
N MET A 57 -14.40 27.10 4.83
CA MET A 57 -13.01 26.65 4.69
C MET A 57 -12.33 26.42 6.05
N GLY A 58 -12.57 27.29 7.04
CA GLY A 58 -12.10 27.09 8.41
C GLY A 58 -12.62 25.79 9.03
N LEU A 59 -13.89 25.47 8.78
CA LEU A 59 -14.51 24.23 9.22
C LEU A 59 -13.93 23.01 8.50
N ILE A 60 -13.79 23.05 7.16
CA ILE A 60 -13.19 21.96 6.38
C ILE A 60 -11.75 21.66 6.81
N HIS A 61 -10.93 22.69 7.04
CA HIS A 61 -9.56 22.53 7.54
C HIS A 61 -9.53 21.87 8.93
N SER A 62 -10.45 22.27 9.80
CA SER A 62 -10.56 21.73 11.17
C SER A 62 -11.01 20.28 11.16
N LEU A 63 -12.05 19.96 10.38
CA LEU A 63 -12.58 18.60 10.20
C LEU A 63 -11.56 17.68 9.53
N GLY A 64 -10.88 18.16 8.49
CA GLY A 64 -9.82 17.40 7.83
C GLY A 64 -8.64 17.05 8.75
N ARG A 65 -8.43 17.77 9.86
CA ARG A 65 -7.45 17.40 10.90
C ARG A 65 -7.99 16.37 11.88
N LEU A 66 -9.28 16.42 12.19
CA LEU A 66 -9.94 15.58 13.20
C LEU A 66 -10.51 14.27 12.65
N GLN A 67 -10.63 14.10 11.32
CA GLN A 67 -11.33 12.97 10.70
C GLN A 67 -10.79 11.58 11.08
N ARG A 68 -9.52 11.46 11.51
CA ARG A 68 -8.96 10.19 12.00
C ARG A 68 -9.42 9.80 13.41
N GLN A 69 -10.11 10.70 14.11
CA GLN A 69 -10.43 10.55 15.53
C GLN A 69 -11.92 10.22 15.79
N SER A 70 -12.82 10.39 14.80
CA SER A 70 -14.26 10.12 14.99
C SER A 70 -14.99 9.88 13.66
N SER A 71 -15.92 8.92 13.65
CA SER A 71 -16.83 8.64 12.53
C SER A 71 -17.79 9.78 12.23
N HIS A 72 -18.15 10.59 13.23
CA HIS A 72 -19.07 11.73 13.08
C HIS A 72 -18.49 12.85 12.22
N VAL A 73 -17.16 12.98 12.17
CA VAL A 73 -16.50 13.97 11.30
C VAL A 73 -16.75 13.67 9.82
N GLY A 74 -16.91 12.39 9.45
CA GLY A 74 -17.26 11.98 8.08
C GLY A 74 -18.68 12.42 7.69
N SER A 75 -19.65 12.22 8.59
CA SER A 75 -21.05 12.64 8.38
C SER A 75 -21.18 14.16 8.23
N LEU A 76 -20.48 14.93 9.05
CA LEU A 76 -20.49 16.40 8.94
C LEU A 76 -19.85 16.89 7.63
N LEU A 77 -18.75 16.26 7.16
CA LEU A 77 -18.18 16.59 5.84
C LEU A 77 -19.17 16.29 4.71
N ILE A 78 -19.92 15.18 4.79
CA ILE A 78 -20.98 14.87 3.82
C ILE A 78 -22.08 15.93 3.86
N ALA A 79 -22.49 16.36 5.06
CA ALA A 79 -23.50 17.40 5.23
C ALA A 79 -23.06 18.74 4.60
N LEU A 80 -21.75 19.04 4.58
CA LEU A 80 -21.20 20.26 3.99
C LEU A 80 -21.14 20.28 2.45
N GLU A 81 -21.34 19.14 1.78
CA GLU A 81 -21.19 18.97 0.33
C GLU A 81 -21.96 20.02 -0.51
N PRO A 82 -23.24 20.36 -0.22
CA PRO A 82 -23.99 21.34 -1.02
C PRO A 82 -23.41 22.75 -0.98
N TRP A 83 -22.77 23.16 0.13
CA TRP A 83 -22.13 24.48 0.20
C TRP A 83 -20.74 24.48 -0.38
N VAL A 84 -19.98 23.39 -0.20
CA VAL A 84 -18.70 23.22 -0.89
C VAL A 84 -18.93 23.42 -2.38
N GLY A 85 -19.91 22.73 -2.99
CA GLY A 85 -20.26 22.90 -4.40
C GLY A 85 -20.56 24.35 -4.82
N LYS A 86 -21.10 25.18 -3.93
CA LYS A 86 -21.38 26.61 -4.17
C LYS A 86 -20.17 27.53 -4.04
N ILE A 87 -19.11 27.11 -3.36
CA ILE A 87 -17.93 27.97 -3.16
C ILE A 87 -16.73 27.56 -4.01
N LEU A 88 -16.71 26.34 -4.58
CA LEU A 88 -15.55 25.81 -5.32
C LEU A 88 -15.02 26.77 -6.39
N TYR A 89 -15.89 27.46 -7.13
CA TYR A 89 -15.46 28.35 -8.22
C TYR A 89 -14.75 29.62 -7.73
N SER A 90 -14.86 29.98 -6.45
CA SER A 90 -14.20 31.14 -5.85
C SER A 90 -12.96 30.76 -5.04
N LEU A 91 -12.60 29.47 -4.98
CA LEU A 91 -11.44 29.00 -4.24
C LEU A 91 -10.17 29.04 -5.10
N GLU A 92 -9.08 29.42 -4.46
CA GLU A 92 -7.74 29.34 -5.06
C GLU A 92 -7.15 27.93 -4.93
N LEU A 93 -6.02 27.70 -5.60
CA LEU A 93 -5.36 26.40 -5.64
C LEU A 93 -5.15 25.75 -4.26
N PRO A 94 -4.58 26.43 -3.24
CA PRO A 94 -4.32 25.79 -1.95
C PRO A 94 -5.60 25.32 -1.27
N ASP A 95 -6.68 26.09 -1.39
CA ASP A 95 -7.98 25.81 -0.79
C ASP A 95 -8.71 24.68 -1.51
N LEU A 96 -8.71 24.68 -2.85
CA LEU A 96 -9.25 23.58 -3.65
C LEU A 96 -8.60 22.24 -3.30
N VAL A 97 -7.27 22.24 -3.17
CA VAL A 97 -6.53 21.03 -2.80
C VAL A 97 -6.80 20.63 -1.35
N ALA A 98 -6.95 21.59 -0.44
CA ALA A 98 -7.27 21.32 0.95
C ALA A 98 -8.67 20.71 1.13
N VAL A 99 -9.67 21.17 0.35
CA VAL A 99 -11.00 20.54 0.28
C VAL A 99 -10.88 19.10 -0.19
N ALA A 100 -10.22 18.86 -1.33
CA ALA A 100 -10.02 17.50 -1.85
C ALA A 100 -9.32 16.58 -0.84
N HIS A 101 -8.34 17.11 -0.10
CA HIS A 101 -7.64 16.38 0.94
C HIS A 101 -8.52 16.05 2.14
N ALA A 102 -9.28 17.04 2.64
CA ALA A 102 -10.16 16.86 3.80
C ALA A 102 -11.23 15.79 3.54
N TYR A 103 -11.79 15.74 2.34
CA TYR A 103 -12.82 14.74 2.00
C TYR A 103 -12.29 13.32 1.79
N THR A 104 -10.97 13.13 1.68
CA THR A 104 -10.35 11.82 1.39
C THR A 104 -9.60 11.22 2.58
N ARG A 105 -9.34 11.99 3.63
CA ARG A 105 -8.46 11.58 4.76
C ARG A 105 -9.09 10.55 5.71
N GLY A 106 -10.41 10.41 5.72
CA GLY A 106 -11.17 9.53 6.63
C GLY A 106 -11.54 8.17 6.07
N GLY A 107 -11.10 7.83 4.85
CA GLY A 107 -11.25 6.50 4.26
C GLY A 107 -12.66 6.13 3.79
N GLN A 108 -13.72 6.80 4.26
CA GLN A 108 -15.06 6.67 3.69
C GLN A 108 -15.17 7.50 2.42
N VAL A 109 -15.03 6.84 1.28
CA VAL A 109 -15.28 7.43 -0.04
C VAL A 109 -16.73 7.10 -0.42
N GLY A 110 -17.64 8.04 -0.17
CA GLY A 110 -19.03 7.96 -0.59
C GLY A 110 -19.32 8.79 -1.84
N LYS A 111 -20.58 8.78 -2.30
CA LYS A 111 -21.01 9.58 -3.45
C LYS A 111 -20.66 11.08 -3.30
N ALA A 112 -20.96 11.66 -2.14
CA ALA A 112 -20.63 13.06 -1.82
C ALA A 112 -19.13 13.38 -1.94
N THR A 113 -18.26 12.47 -1.48
CA THR A 113 -16.80 12.61 -1.64
C THR A 113 -16.41 12.66 -3.12
N VAL A 114 -16.99 11.78 -3.94
CA VAL A 114 -16.73 11.74 -5.38
C VAL A 114 -17.23 13.02 -6.06
N ASP A 115 -18.43 13.49 -5.71
CA ASP A 115 -19.03 14.70 -6.29
C ASP A 115 -18.19 15.96 -5.96
N VAL A 116 -17.71 16.09 -4.72
CA VAL A 116 -16.78 17.17 -4.31
C VAL A 116 -15.46 17.08 -5.06
N LEU A 117 -14.86 15.89 -5.18
CA LEU A 117 -13.60 15.71 -5.90
C LEU A 117 -13.74 16.03 -7.40
N CYS A 118 -14.87 15.67 -8.02
CA CYS A 118 -15.19 16.03 -9.40
C CYS A 118 -15.45 17.53 -9.57
N GLY A 119 -16.05 18.18 -8.57
CA GLY A 119 -16.15 19.64 -8.51
C GLY A 119 -14.77 20.31 -8.45
N CYS A 120 -13.94 19.90 -7.48
CA CYS A 120 -12.57 20.40 -7.33
C CYS A 120 -11.77 20.19 -8.63
N ALA A 121 -11.93 19.05 -9.29
CA ALA A 121 -11.18 18.74 -10.51
C ALA A 121 -11.50 19.69 -11.67
N ARG A 122 -12.76 20.13 -11.78
CA ARG A 122 -13.19 21.09 -12.80
C ARG A 122 -12.52 22.45 -12.59
N GLU A 123 -12.42 22.90 -11.34
CA GLU A 123 -11.81 24.19 -11.01
C GLU A 123 -10.28 24.12 -11.03
N LEU A 124 -9.67 23.06 -10.49
CA LEU A 124 -8.22 22.82 -10.55
C LEU A 124 -7.69 22.78 -11.99
N ARG A 125 -8.49 22.27 -12.94
CA ARG A 125 -8.13 22.30 -14.37
C ARG A 125 -8.02 23.71 -14.93
N ARG A 126 -8.71 24.71 -14.37
CA ARG A 126 -8.65 26.11 -14.82
C ARG A 126 -7.46 26.87 -14.25
N ILE A 127 -6.89 26.42 -13.14
CA ILE A 127 -5.75 27.07 -12.49
C ILE A 127 -4.52 27.08 -13.43
N PRO A 128 -3.92 28.23 -13.74
CA PRO A 128 -2.75 28.31 -14.64
C PRO A 128 -1.58 27.50 -14.09
N VAL A 129 -0.75 26.95 -14.99
CA VAL A 129 0.36 26.03 -14.63
C VAL A 129 1.34 26.70 -13.66
N GLU A 130 1.58 27.99 -13.84
CA GLU A 130 2.51 28.82 -13.06
C GLU A 130 2.07 29.01 -11.61
N ALA A 131 0.78 28.86 -11.32
CA ALA A 131 0.26 28.95 -9.96
C ALA A 131 0.48 27.66 -9.15
N TRP A 132 0.85 26.56 -9.80
CA TRP A 132 1.09 25.30 -9.11
C TRP A 132 2.43 25.29 -8.40
N ASP A 133 2.38 24.90 -7.12
CA ASP A 133 3.57 24.62 -6.33
C ASP A 133 3.70 23.11 -6.04
N ALA A 134 4.90 22.69 -5.64
CA ALA A 134 5.23 21.29 -5.37
C ALA A 134 4.36 20.66 -4.26
N LYS A 135 3.98 21.42 -3.23
CA LYS A 135 3.16 20.95 -2.12
C LYS A 135 1.72 20.75 -2.57
N SER A 136 1.14 21.71 -3.28
CA SER A 136 -0.21 21.65 -3.83
C SER A 136 -0.36 20.50 -4.83
N LEU A 137 0.61 20.34 -5.74
CA LEU A 137 0.67 19.20 -6.68
C LEU A 137 0.68 17.85 -5.96
N THR A 138 1.60 17.68 -5.01
CA THR A 138 1.76 16.42 -4.27
C THR A 138 0.50 16.08 -3.48
N LEU A 139 -0.08 17.07 -2.81
CA LEU A 139 -1.29 16.90 -2.00
C LEU A 139 -2.50 16.60 -2.89
N CYS A 140 -2.63 17.26 -4.04
CA CYS A 140 -3.67 16.99 -5.03
C CYS A 140 -3.62 15.53 -5.49
N ILE A 141 -2.50 15.08 -6.07
CA ILE A 141 -2.35 13.71 -6.59
C ILE A 141 -2.65 12.66 -5.52
N ASN A 142 -2.13 12.85 -4.30
CA ASN A 142 -2.42 11.94 -3.19
C ASN A 142 -3.90 11.91 -2.81
N SER A 143 -4.58 13.05 -2.82
CA SER A 143 -5.99 13.14 -2.45
C SER A 143 -6.86 12.38 -3.44
N TYR A 144 -6.64 12.57 -4.75
CA TYR A 144 -7.32 11.79 -5.78
C TYR A 144 -6.99 10.30 -5.71
N ALA A 145 -5.73 9.94 -5.44
CA ALA A 145 -5.32 8.54 -5.28
C ALA A 145 -5.96 7.86 -4.04
N MET A 146 -6.12 8.60 -2.95
CA MET A 146 -6.83 8.14 -1.74
C MET A 146 -8.33 8.00 -2.00
N GLY A 147 -8.93 8.99 -2.66
CA GLY A 147 -10.33 8.97 -3.09
C GLY A 147 -10.64 7.96 -4.19
N ARG A 148 -9.63 7.37 -4.83
CA ARG A 148 -9.76 6.49 -6.00
C ARG A 148 -10.58 7.14 -7.13
N VAL A 149 -10.51 8.46 -7.26
CA VAL A 149 -11.20 9.22 -8.30
C VAL A 149 -10.20 9.57 -9.40
N ALA A 150 -10.38 8.97 -10.58
CA ALA A 150 -9.57 9.25 -11.75
C ALA A 150 -10.29 10.27 -12.66
N HIS A 151 -10.04 11.56 -12.44
CA HIS A 151 -10.59 12.61 -13.31
C HIS A 151 -9.64 12.86 -14.49
N GLU A 152 -9.85 12.14 -15.59
CA GLU A 152 -8.97 12.07 -16.77
C GLU A 152 -8.39 13.41 -17.19
N ARG A 153 -9.23 14.42 -17.45
CA ARG A 153 -8.77 15.74 -17.92
C ARG A 153 -7.88 16.51 -16.92
N LEU A 154 -8.09 16.28 -15.62
CA LEU A 154 -7.21 16.90 -14.61
C LEU A 154 -5.90 16.15 -14.59
N LEU A 155 -5.95 14.82 -14.60
CA LEU A 155 -4.75 13.98 -14.56
C LEU A 155 -3.86 14.18 -15.78
N SER A 156 -4.43 14.27 -16.99
CA SER A 156 -3.68 14.63 -18.20
C SER A 156 -2.98 15.96 -18.04
N LYS A 157 -3.69 17.02 -17.60
CA LYS A 157 -3.06 18.32 -17.33
C LYS A 157 -1.93 18.22 -16.31
N LEU A 158 -2.14 17.48 -15.21
CA LEU A 158 -1.10 17.33 -14.19
C LEU A 158 0.14 16.63 -14.75
N VAL A 159 -0.05 15.56 -15.50
CA VAL A 159 1.02 14.72 -16.09
C VAL A 159 1.77 15.45 -17.21
N GLU A 160 1.05 16.14 -18.09
CA GLU A 160 1.59 16.71 -19.33
C GLU A 160 2.07 18.16 -19.16
N GLU A 161 1.43 18.95 -18.29
CA GLU A 161 1.68 20.39 -18.20
C GLU A 161 2.26 20.81 -16.84
N VAL A 162 1.77 20.27 -15.72
CA VAL A 162 2.13 20.76 -14.37
C VAL A 162 3.36 20.09 -13.79
N ILE A 163 3.47 18.76 -13.90
CA ILE A 163 4.61 18.00 -13.37
C ILE A 163 5.93 18.40 -14.05
N PRO A 164 6.04 18.49 -15.40
CA PRO A 164 7.32 18.74 -16.06
C PRO A 164 8.08 19.98 -15.59
N PRO A 165 7.47 21.18 -15.45
CA PRO A 165 8.19 22.36 -14.97
C PRO A 165 8.56 22.29 -13.47
N LEU A 166 7.80 21.54 -12.67
CA LEU A 166 8.01 21.47 -11.21
C LEU A 166 8.97 20.36 -10.78
N VAL A 167 9.15 19.33 -11.63
CA VAL A 167 9.85 18.09 -11.27
C VAL A 167 11.27 18.32 -10.76
N GLY A 168 11.99 19.31 -11.31
CA GLY A 168 13.35 19.64 -10.91
C GLY A 168 13.48 20.13 -9.47
N GLY A 169 12.43 20.75 -8.93
CA GLY A 169 12.38 21.28 -7.56
C GLY A 169 11.83 20.30 -6.52
N LEU A 170 11.37 19.11 -6.93
CA LEU A 170 10.73 18.18 -6.00
C LEU A 170 11.76 17.52 -5.07
N SER A 171 11.40 17.42 -3.79
CA SER A 171 12.11 16.60 -2.80
C SER A 171 11.86 15.10 -3.04
N GLY A 172 12.71 14.24 -2.46
CA GLY A 172 12.58 12.78 -2.58
C GLY A 172 11.21 12.25 -2.12
N MET A 173 10.68 12.78 -1.01
CA MET A 173 9.33 12.43 -0.54
C MET A 173 8.25 12.84 -1.54
N GLN A 174 8.32 14.04 -2.11
CA GLN A 174 7.34 14.50 -3.09
C GLN A 174 7.37 13.64 -4.36
N VAL A 175 8.56 13.30 -4.84
CA VAL A 175 8.73 12.38 -5.98
C VAL A 175 8.11 11.01 -5.68
N ALA A 176 8.41 10.43 -4.52
CA ALA A 176 7.86 9.14 -4.10
C ALA A 176 6.32 9.15 -4.04
N LEU A 177 5.74 10.22 -3.47
CA LEU A 177 4.30 10.39 -3.35
C LEU A 177 3.61 10.62 -4.69
N ILE A 178 4.20 11.43 -5.58
CA ILE A 178 3.66 11.68 -6.93
C ILE A 178 3.69 10.38 -7.74
N ALA A 179 4.82 9.67 -7.78
CA ALA A 179 4.95 8.40 -8.49
C ALA A 179 3.92 7.38 -7.98
N HIS A 180 3.79 7.25 -6.65
CA HIS A 180 2.85 6.32 -6.04
C HIS A 180 1.39 6.71 -6.29
N GLY A 181 1.06 7.98 -6.19
CA GLY A 181 -0.29 8.48 -6.42
C GLY A 181 -0.75 8.26 -7.87
N LEU A 182 0.09 8.60 -8.85
CA LEU A 182 -0.18 8.32 -10.27
C LEU A 182 -0.37 6.83 -10.54
N THR A 183 0.50 5.99 -9.97
CA THR A 183 0.39 4.53 -10.05
C THR A 183 -0.95 4.03 -9.52
N ARG A 184 -1.41 4.53 -8.38
CA ARG A 184 -2.71 4.16 -7.79
C ARG A 184 -3.89 4.63 -8.64
N LEU A 185 -3.73 5.75 -9.35
CA LEU A 185 -4.69 6.29 -10.30
C LEU A 185 -4.59 5.64 -11.69
N LYS A 186 -3.73 4.63 -11.85
CA LYS A 186 -3.46 3.95 -13.13
C LYS A 186 -3.05 4.92 -14.23
N GLN A 187 -2.35 5.98 -13.87
CA GLN A 187 -1.79 6.95 -14.81
C GLN A 187 -0.31 6.64 -15.06
N PRO A 188 0.19 6.86 -16.28
CA PRO A 188 1.60 6.74 -16.55
C PRO A 188 2.38 7.76 -15.72
N VAL A 189 3.47 7.31 -15.10
CA VAL A 189 4.40 8.21 -14.40
C VAL A 189 5.34 8.83 -15.43
N PRO A 190 5.44 10.17 -15.53
CA PRO A 190 6.32 10.82 -16.49
C PRO A 190 7.78 10.38 -16.34
N PRO A 191 8.53 10.20 -17.45
CA PRO A 191 9.95 9.87 -17.38
C PRO A 191 10.79 10.85 -16.57
N SER A 192 10.42 12.14 -16.58
CA SER A 192 11.09 13.17 -15.79
C SER A 192 10.99 12.94 -14.28
N VAL A 193 9.89 12.34 -13.80
CA VAL A 193 9.70 11.96 -12.39
C VAL A 193 10.65 10.81 -12.03
N TRP A 194 10.83 9.86 -12.94
CA TRP A 194 11.75 8.74 -12.76
C TRP A 194 13.22 9.17 -12.74
N LEU A 195 13.62 10.03 -13.69
CA LEU A 195 14.95 10.61 -13.72
C LEU A 195 15.23 11.44 -12.45
N ARG A 196 14.23 12.21 -12.00
CA ARG A 196 14.34 12.93 -10.72
C ARG A 196 14.46 11.96 -9.54
N ALA A 197 13.68 10.88 -9.51
CA ALA A 197 13.74 9.86 -8.47
C ALA A 197 15.18 9.34 -8.32
N GLN A 198 15.82 8.95 -9.43
CA GLN A 198 17.22 8.51 -9.45
C GLN A 198 18.17 9.52 -8.78
N ASN A 199 18.02 10.82 -9.09
CA ASN A 199 18.87 11.88 -8.55
C ASN A 199 18.62 12.21 -7.07
N VAL A 200 17.44 11.88 -6.54
CA VAL A 200 17.08 12.17 -5.14
C VAL A 200 17.09 10.92 -4.25
N VAL A 201 17.34 9.72 -4.81
CA VAL A 201 17.37 8.45 -4.07
C VAL A 201 18.40 8.49 -2.94
N GLU A 202 19.57 9.10 -3.17
CA GLU A 202 20.62 9.17 -2.17
C GLU A 202 20.21 9.97 -0.91
N GLY A 203 19.28 10.92 -1.07
CA GLY A 203 18.74 11.75 0.01
C GLY A 203 17.50 11.20 0.72
N LEU A 204 17.09 9.95 0.45
CA LEU A 204 15.88 9.37 1.05
C LEU A 204 16.11 8.85 2.46
N ASP A 205 15.78 9.66 3.47
CA ASP A 205 16.02 9.33 4.90
C ASP A 205 14.99 8.40 5.55
N ASP A 206 13.98 7.96 4.80
CA ASP A 206 12.88 7.15 5.32
C ASP A 206 12.58 5.92 4.45
N TRP A 207 12.47 4.77 5.12
CA TRP A 207 12.02 3.48 4.57
C TRP A 207 10.74 3.57 3.74
N GLN A 208 9.80 4.42 4.17
CA GLN A 208 8.55 4.61 3.46
C GLN A 208 8.77 5.20 2.06
N GLN A 209 9.69 6.15 1.92
CA GLN A 209 9.96 6.81 0.64
C GLN A 209 10.55 5.82 -0.38
N VAL A 210 11.54 5.03 0.06
CA VAL A 210 12.18 3.98 -0.75
C VAL A 210 11.14 2.94 -1.21
N THR A 211 10.29 2.49 -0.28
CA THR A 211 9.26 1.50 -0.57
C THR A 211 8.24 2.02 -1.58
N LEU A 212 7.80 3.27 -1.45
CA LEU A 212 6.85 3.89 -2.37
C LEU A 212 7.41 3.98 -3.80
N ILE A 213 8.69 4.35 -3.96
CA ILE A 213 9.35 4.41 -5.27
C ILE A 213 9.38 3.02 -5.92
N LEU A 214 9.85 2.01 -5.18
CA LEU A 214 9.94 0.63 -5.68
C LEU A 214 8.58 0.07 -6.12
N GLN A 215 7.54 0.25 -5.29
CA GLN A 215 6.18 -0.18 -5.62
C GLN A 215 5.63 0.50 -6.86
N SER A 216 5.97 1.77 -7.05
CA SER A 216 5.51 2.57 -8.19
C SER A 216 6.21 2.12 -9.47
N TYR A 217 7.52 1.87 -9.39
CA TYR A 217 8.32 1.43 -10.54
C TYR A 217 7.87 0.05 -11.03
N GLY A 218 7.69 -0.91 -10.12
CA GLY A 218 7.27 -2.27 -10.49
C GLY A 218 5.88 -2.38 -11.13
N LYS A 219 5.04 -1.37 -10.99
CA LYS A 219 3.71 -1.32 -11.62
C LYS A 219 3.68 -0.52 -12.92
N ASN A 220 4.66 0.35 -13.14
CA ASN A 220 4.77 1.17 -14.34
C ASN A 220 6.12 0.92 -14.97
N GLN A 221 6.44 -0.35 -15.28
CA GLN A 221 7.68 -0.70 -15.97
C GLN A 221 7.81 0.19 -17.21
N THR A 222 8.62 1.24 -17.11
CA THR A 222 8.79 2.23 -18.17
C THR A 222 10.06 1.86 -18.90
N THR A 223 10.01 1.88 -20.23
CA THR A 223 11.16 1.62 -21.10
C THR A 223 12.22 2.73 -21.05
N VAL A 224 11.97 3.78 -20.27
CA VAL A 224 12.73 5.04 -20.34
C VAL A 224 13.88 5.11 -19.34
N MET A 225 13.95 4.18 -18.38
CA MET A 225 15.03 4.16 -17.38
C MET A 225 15.70 2.80 -17.33
N ASP A 226 17.03 2.79 -17.24
CA ASP A 226 17.79 1.56 -17.00
C ASP A 226 17.47 1.02 -15.60
N PRO A 227 16.80 -0.14 -15.49
CA PRO A 227 16.46 -0.74 -14.20
C PRO A 227 17.70 -1.01 -13.32
N LYS A 228 18.88 -1.15 -13.92
CA LYS A 228 20.13 -1.37 -13.20
C LYS A 228 20.61 -0.11 -12.49
N ALA A 229 20.51 1.06 -13.14
CA ALA A 229 20.97 2.32 -12.56
C ALA A 229 20.12 2.73 -11.34
N LEU A 230 18.80 2.62 -11.46
CA LEU A 230 17.90 2.84 -10.32
C LEU A 230 18.14 1.79 -9.21
N GLY A 231 18.42 0.54 -9.59
CA GLY A 231 18.70 -0.54 -8.64
C GLY A 231 19.99 -0.39 -7.86
N ALA A 232 21.06 0.07 -8.51
CA ALA A 232 22.31 0.40 -7.82
C ALA A 232 22.10 1.52 -6.79
N ALA A 233 21.40 2.61 -7.18
CA ALA A 233 21.12 3.73 -6.29
C ALA A 233 20.24 3.32 -5.10
N LEU A 234 19.13 2.60 -5.36
CA LEU A 234 18.23 2.14 -4.31
C LEU A 234 18.91 1.09 -3.42
N GLY A 235 19.69 0.17 -3.99
CA GLY A 235 20.44 -0.83 -3.23
C GLY A 235 21.45 -0.21 -2.28
N GLY A 236 22.26 0.75 -2.75
CA GLY A 236 23.18 1.52 -1.90
C GLY A 236 22.45 2.27 -0.79
N ARG A 237 21.30 2.88 -1.10
CA ARG A 237 20.51 3.60 -0.10
C ARG A 237 19.88 2.68 0.94
N ILE A 238 19.33 1.54 0.53
CA ILE A 238 18.78 0.53 1.44
C ILE A 238 19.86 0.04 2.41
N LYS A 239 21.05 -0.32 1.91
CA LYS A 239 22.19 -0.71 2.76
C LYS A 239 22.54 0.37 3.77
N THR A 240 22.57 1.63 3.34
CA THR A 240 22.81 2.79 4.23
C THR A 240 21.73 2.96 5.28
N LEU A 241 20.46 2.78 4.92
CA LEU A 241 19.34 2.86 5.86
C LEU A 241 19.38 1.74 6.91
N ILE A 242 19.69 0.50 6.51
CA ILE A 242 19.88 -0.63 7.45
C ILE A 242 20.96 -0.31 8.48
N ALA A 243 22.09 0.23 8.02
CA ALA A 243 23.21 0.55 8.90
C ALA A 243 22.90 1.71 9.87
N LYS A 244 22.08 2.68 9.47
CA LYS A 244 21.78 3.88 10.26
C LYS A 244 20.57 3.74 11.17
N GLN A 245 19.58 2.96 10.75
CA GLN A 245 18.28 2.87 11.41
C GLN A 245 17.81 1.42 11.41
N ARG A 246 17.38 0.92 12.57
CA ARG A 246 16.68 -0.36 12.63
C ARG A 246 15.40 -0.25 11.78
N PRO A 247 15.19 -1.12 10.77
CA PRO A 247 14.01 -1.02 9.93
C PRO A 247 12.74 -1.18 10.76
N LYS A 248 11.70 -0.40 10.43
CA LYS A 248 10.38 -0.63 11.05
C LYS A 248 9.87 -1.99 10.60
N MET A 249 9.43 -2.80 11.55
CA MET A 249 9.00 -4.18 11.30
C MET A 249 7.92 -4.30 10.21
N GLU A 250 7.00 -3.34 10.13
CA GLU A 250 5.92 -3.30 9.14
C GLU A 250 6.41 -2.97 7.72
N THR A 251 7.56 -2.31 7.59
CA THR A 251 8.08 -1.86 6.29
C THR A 251 8.91 -2.91 5.57
N LEU A 252 9.51 -3.86 6.29
CA LEU A 252 10.43 -4.86 5.72
C LEU A 252 9.75 -5.84 4.74
N PRO A 253 8.61 -6.49 5.09
CA PRO A 253 7.94 -7.39 4.15
C PRO A 253 7.49 -6.66 2.87
N VAL A 254 7.02 -5.41 3.04
CA VAL A 254 6.56 -4.56 1.94
C VAL A 254 7.72 -4.16 1.04
N LEU A 255 8.89 -3.84 1.61
CA LEU A 255 10.11 -3.52 0.87
C LEU A 255 10.61 -4.71 0.06
N VAL A 256 10.69 -5.90 0.66
CA VAL A 256 11.15 -7.13 -0.02
C VAL A 256 10.24 -7.47 -1.19
N TYR A 257 8.93 -7.41 -0.96
CA TYR A 257 7.96 -7.64 -2.03
C TYR A 257 8.06 -6.59 -3.14
N ALA A 258 8.28 -5.32 -2.78
CA ALA A 258 8.44 -4.23 -3.75
C ALA A 258 9.72 -4.41 -4.58
N LEU A 259 10.86 -4.73 -3.96
CA LEU A 259 12.12 -5.05 -4.64
C LEU A 259 11.91 -6.17 -5.66
N TRP A 260 11.35 -7.29 -5.20
CA TRP A 260 11.09 -8.46 -6.05
C TRP A 260 10.19 -8.15 -7.24
N LYS A 261 9.12 -7.39 -7.03
CA LYS A 261 8.16 -7.06 -8.09
C LYS A 261 8.67 -5.98 -9.04
N SER A 262 9.69 -5.23 -8.65
CA SER A 262 10.06 -4.02 -9.37
C SER A 262 10.90 -4.22 -10.63
N ASP A 263 11.35 -5.44 -10.94
CA ASP A 263 12.38 -5.73 -11.97
C ASP A 263 13.67 -4.89 -11.81
N VAL A 264 13.78 -4.12 -10.74
CA VAL A 264 14.95 -3.34 -10.37
C VAL A 264 16.03 -4.32 -9.93
N GLN A 265 17.16 -4.32 -10.63
CA GLN A 265 18.27 -5.19 -10.31
C GLN A 265 19.10 -4.55 -9.19
N VAL A 266 18.88 -5.01 -7.95
CA VAL A 266 19.74 -4.68 -6.81
C VAL A 266 20.83 -5.74 -6.62
N ASP A 267 21.97 -5.36 -6.08
CA ASP A 267 23.08 -6.28 -5.83
C ASP A 267 22.76 -7.33 -4.74
N THR A 268 23.49 -8.44 -4.77
CA THR A 268 23.33 -9.54 -3.80
C THR A 268 23.60 -9.10 -2.37
N GLU A 269 24.49 -8.12 -2.16
CA GLU A 269 24.77 -7.58 -0.82
C GLU A 269 23.55 -6.87 -0.23
N CYS A 270 22.80 -6.13 -1.04
CA CYS A 270 21.55 -5.48 -0.63
C CYS A 270 20.53 -6.53 -0.22
N TRP A 271 20.38 -7.60 -1.01
CA TRP A 271 19.50 -8.71 -0.66
C TRP A 271 19.91 -9.39 0.66
N ASN A 272 21.20 -9.60 0.88
CA ASN A 272 21.71 -10.17 2.12
C ASN A 272 21.49 -9.24 3.32
N ALA A 273 21.71 -7.93 3.16
CA ALA A 273 21.49 -6.96 4.22
C ALA A 273 20.01 -6.90 4.63
N VAL A 274 19.09 -6.84 3.65
CA VAL A 274 17.64 -6.87 3.90
C VAL A 274 17.25 -8.19 4.57
N GLY A 275 17.81 -9.30 4.10
CA GLY A 275 17.57 -10.63 4.65
C GLY A 275 17.98 -10.79 6.11
N GLN A 276 19.19 -10.34 6.43
CA GLN A 276 19.68 -10.32 7.81
C GLN A 276 18.78 -9.47 8.69
N ALA A 277 18.40 -8.27 8.24
CA ALA A 277 17.53 -7.39 9.00
C ALA A 277 16.14 -8.03 9.27
N CYS A 278 15.62 -8.83 8.34
CA CYS A 278 14.40 -9.60 8.55
C CYS A 278 14.57 -10.76 9.53
N ALA A 279 15.71 -11.47 9.49
CA ALA A 279 16.02 -12.54 10.44
C ALA A 279 16.19 -11.99 11.86
N ASP A 280 16.88 -10.85 12.01
CA ASP A 280 17.08 -10.17 13.29
C ASP A 280 15.72 -9.82 13.91
N VAL A 281 14.80 -9.22 13.13
CA VAL A 281 13.44 -8.90 13.58
C VAL A 281 12.64 -10.13 14.00
N LEU A 282 12.74 -11.24 13.27
CA LEU A 282 12.07 -12.48 13.64
C LEU A 282 12.66 -13.14 14.91
N SER A 283 13.95 -12.95 15.16
CA SER A 283 14.65 -13.57 16.29
C SER A 283 14.52 -12.79 17.60
N ASP A 284 14.44 -11.46 17.54
CA ASP A 284 14.55 -10.59 18.72
C ASP A 284 13.23 -10.37 19.49
N GLU A 285 12.06 -10.58 18.87
CA GLU A 285 10.81 -10.14 19.48
C GLU A 285 9.77 -11.24 19.70
N LYS A 286 9.62 -11.64 20.97
CA LYS A 286 8.43 -12.31 21.50
C LYS A 286 7.20 -11.40 21.36
N GLY A 287 6.60 -11.35 20.17
CA GLY A 287 5.35 -10.59 19.98
C GLY A 287 5.08 -10.05 18.57
N VAL A 288 5.98 -10.24 17.61
CA VAL A 288 5.77 -9.73 16.25
C VAL A 288 4.59 -10.44 15.58
N LYS A 289 3.52 -9.70 15.30
CA LYS A 289 2.37 -10.18 14.51
C LYS A 289 2.47 -9.63 13.09
N TRP A 290 3.39 -10.16 12.30
CA TRP A 290 3.29 -9.98 10.85
C TRP A 290 2.05 -10.70 10.32
N LYS A 291 1.37 -10.09 9.35
CA LYS A 291 0.28 -10.79 8.66
C LYS A 291 0.89 -11.95 7.88
N LEU A 292 0.30 -13.13 8.02
CA LEU A 292 0.79 -14.33 7.35
C LEU A 292 0.91 -14.13 5.83
N SER A 293 -0.01 -13.39 5.22
CA SER A 293 0.00 -13.07 3.79
C SER A 293 1.21 -12.24 3.35
N GLU A 294 1.68 -11.31 4.19
CA GLU A 294 2.86 -10.49 3.91
C GLU A 294 4.13 -11.35 3.95
N VAL A 295 4.22 -12.23 4.96
CA VAL A 295 5.33 -13.16 5.13
C VAL A 295 5.35 -14.22 4.04
N ALA A 296 4.19 -14.74 3.63
CA ALA A 296 4.06 -15.69 2.52
C ALA A 296 4.53 -15.09 1.19
N ASN A 297 4.14 -13.84 0.90
CA ASN A 297 4.59 -13.13 -0.29
C ASN A 297 6.11 -12.87 -0.27
N MET A 298 6.65 -12.51 0.90
CA MET A 298 8.07 -12.29 1.09
C MET A 298 8.87 -13.59 0.89
N LEU A 299 8.48 -14.68 1.52
CA LEU A 299 9.16 -15.97 1.37
C LEU A 299 9.12 -16.45 -0.08
N SER A 300 7.97 -16.31 -0.76
CA SER A 300 7.86 -16.62 -2.18
C SER A 300 8.82 -15.79 -3.03
N ALA A 301 8.92 -14.47 -2.77
CA ALA A 301 9.84 -13.58 -3.47
C ALA A 301 11.30 -14.05 -3.32
N LEU A 302 11.74 -14.30 -2.09
CA LEU A 302 13.12 -14.71 -1.79
C LEU A 302 13.54 -16.02 -2.48
N THR A 303 12.62 -16.99 -2.61
CA THR A 303 12.90 -18.27 -3.28
C THR A 303 12.99 -18.19 -4.80
N THR A 304 12.64 -17.05 -5.40
CA THR A 304 12.72 -16.85 -6.86
C THR A 304 13.94 -16.02 -7.27
N VAL A 305 14.59 -15.32 -6.34
CA VAL A 305 15.82 -14.58 -6.63
C VAL A 305 16.99 -15.57 -6.68
N VAL A 306 17.59 -15.70 -7.88
CA VAL A 306 18.73 -16.58 -8.14
C VAL A 306 19.87 -16.23 -7.16
N ASN A 307 20.47 -17.24 -6.52
CA ASN A 307 21.52 -17.18 -5.48
C ASN A 307 21.08 -16.91 -4.04
N LEU A 308 19.81 -16.58 -3.77
CA LEU A 308 19.33 -16.43 -2.38
C LEU A 308 18.78 -17.73 -1.80
N SER A 309 18.33 -18.67 -2.64
CA SER A 309 17.75 -19.94 -2.18
C SER A 309 18.74 -20.85 -1.44
N THR A 310 20.04 -20.59 -1.53
CA THR A 310 21.11 -21.28 -0.79
C THR A 310 21.62 -20.49 0.42
N SER A 311 21.10 -19.28 0.65
CA SER A 311 21.57 -18.41 1.73
C SER A 311 21.03 -18.89 3.08
N PRO A 312 21.88 -19.10 4.11
CA PRO A 312 21.46 -19.62 5.41
C PRO A 312 20.29 -18.84 6.04
N TRP A 313 20.33 -17.50 5.94
CA TRP A 313 19.28 -16.64 6.50
C TRP A 313 17.91 -16.85 5.84
N VAL A 314 17.83 -17.25 4.56
CA VAL A 314 16.54 -17.56 3.90
C VAL A 314 15.95 -18.85 4.46
N HIS A 315 16.80 -19.83 4.77
CA HIS A 315 16.38 -21.04 5.45
C HIS A 315 15.92 -20.76 6.89
N ASP A 316 16.63 -19.90 7.63
CA ASP A 316 16.26 -19.49 8.99
C ASP A 316 14.96 -18.70 8.98
N PHE A 317 14.80 -17.77 8.04
CA PHE A 317 13.57 -17.01 7.82
C PHE A 317 12.40 -17.97 7.57
N ALA A 318 12.53 -18.91 6.62
CA ALA A 318 11.52 -19.93 6.35
C ALA A 318 11.15 -20.76 7.60
N GLY A 319 12.15 -21.11 8.42
CA GLY A 319 11.93 -21.78 9.71
C GLY A 319 11.11 -20.93 10.68
N GLY A 320 11.40 -19.63 10.77
CA GLY A 320 10.64 -18.65 11.55
C GLY A 320 9.19 -18.51 11.07
N VAL A 321 8.95 -18.47 9.76
CA VAL A 321 7.59 -18.44 9.17
C VAL A 321 6.78 -19.67 9.58
N ILE A 322 7.40 -20.85 9.52
CA ILE A 322 6.76 -22.11 9.90
C ILE A 322 6.46 -22.13 11.39
N LYS A 323 7.38 -21.68 12.24
CA LYS A 323 7.12 -21.55 13.68
C LYS A 323 5.94 -20.61 13.96
N MET A 324 5.85 -19.47 13.26
CA MET A 324 4.74 -18.53 13.37
C MET A 324 3.38 -19.15 12.96
N LEU A 325 3.36 -20.06 11.97
CA LEU A 325 2.18 -20.83 11.57
C LEU A 325 1.67 -21.79 12.66
N TRP A 326 2.57 -22.30 13.52
CA TRP A 326 2.25 -23.27 14.56
C TRP A 326 1.94 -22.61 15.91
N ASP A 327 2.64 -21.52 16.23
CA ASP A 327 2.52 -20.82 17.52
C ASP A 327 1.34 -19.80 17.54
N GLY A 328 0.79 -19.43 16.37
CA GLY A 328 -0.22 -18.38 16.25
C GLY A 328 -1.68 -18.88 16.10
N PRO A 329 -2.67 -18.19 16.72
CA PRO A 329 -4.10 -18.52 16.57
C PRO A 329 -4.74 -18.00 15.26
N SER A 330 -3.95 -17.68 14.23
CA SER A 330 -4.41 -16.95 13.05
C SER A 330 -5.05 -17.89 12.02
N ALA A 331 -6.26 -17.54 11.55
CA ALA A 331 -6.87 -18.14 10.38
C ALA A 331 -6.00 -17.90 9.13
N ALA A 332 -5.11 -18.83 8.83
CA ALA A 332 -4.30 -18.83 7.63
C ALA A 332 -5.20 -19.08 6.41
N SER A 333 -5.15 -18.22 5.40
CA SER A 333 -5.83 -18.53 4.14
C SER A 333 -5.14 -19.74 3.48
N GLY A 334 -5.91 -20.56 2.76
CA GLY A 334 -5.34 -21.67 1.98
C GLY A 334 -4.27 -21.19 0.99
N ASP A 335 -4.44 -20.01 0.41
CA ASP A 335 -3.51 -19.41 -0.55
C ASP A 335 -2.16 -19.04 0.09
N ASP A 336 -2.16 -18.52 1.32
CA ASP A 336 -0.93 -18.18 2.04
C ASP A 336 -0.16 -19.45 2.42
N LEU A 337 -0.87 -20.52 2.82
CA LEU A 337 -0.27 -21.81 3.12
C LEU A 337 0.35 -22.46 1.87
N VAL A 338 -0.29 -22.37 0.70
CA VAL A 338 0.28 -22.85 -0.57
C VAL A 338 1.56 -22.09 -0.93
N LYS A 339 1.57 -20.76 -0.79
CA LYS A 339 2.77 -19.94 -1.07
C LYS A 339 3.92 -20.32 -0.15
N ILE A 340 3.66 -20.46 1.15
CA ILE A 340 4.69 -20.84 2.13
C ILE A 340 5.20 -22.25 1.84
N GLY A 341 4.30 -23.22 1.68
CA GLY A 341 4.67 -24.60 1.39
C GLY A 341 5.48 -24.75 0.10
N SER A 342 5.08 -24.06 -0.97
CA SER A 342 5.81 -24.06 -2.25
C SER A 342 7.20 -23.45 -2.12
N ALA A 343 7.32 -22.36 -1.37
CA ALA A 343 8.61 -21.72 -1.15
C ALA A 343 9.54 -22.59 -0.28
N CYS A 344 9.02 -23.18 0.80
CA CYS A 344 9.78 -24.13 1.61
C CYS A 344 10.22 -25.38 0.81
N ALA A 345 9.39 -25.86 -0.11
CA ALA A 345 9.75 -26.97 -1.00
C ALA A 345 10.89 -26.59 -1.96
N LYS A 346 10.89 -25.36 -2.51
CA LYS A 346 12.00 -24.83 -3.33
C LYS A 346 13.31 -24.71 -2.54
N LEU A 347 13.23 -24.45 -1.24
CA LEU A 347 14.37 -24.46 -0.32
C LEU A 347 14.78 -25.87 0.11
N GLY A 348 14.12 -26.93 -0.38
CA GLY A 348 14.42 -28.31 -0.01
C GLY A 348 14.09 -28.66 1.44
N ARG A 349 13.23 -27.88 2.12
CA ARG A 349 12.85 -28.14 3.50
C ARG A 349 11.81 -29.26 3.58
N THR A 350 11.98 -30.17 4.55
CA THR A 350 11.10 -31.34 4.74
C THR A 350 9.76 -30.98 5.38
N ASP A 351 9.70 -29.89 6.14
CA ASP A 351 8.48 -29.36 6.78
C ASP A 351 7.51 -28.70 5.78
N ALA A 352 7.93 -28.48 4.53
CA ALA A 352 7.08 -27.97 3.44
C ALA A 352 5.84 -28.84 3.21
N LEU A 353 5.98 -30.16 3.28
CA LEU A 353 4.88 -31.11 3.08
C LEU A 353 3.76 -30.91 4.11
N VAL A 354 4.13 -30.72 5.37
CA VAL A 354 3.18 -30.54 6.47
C VAL A 354 2.35 -29.26 6.27
N VAL A 355 2.99 -28.19 5.79
CA VAL A 355 2.30 -26.93 5.47
C VAL A 355 1.36 -27.09 4.28
N LEU A 356 1.78 -27.80 3.23
CA LEU A 356 0.96 -28.07 2.04
C LEU A 356 -0.25 -28.97 2.36
N GLU A 357 -0.09 -29.98 3.22
CA GLU A 357 -1.20 -30.80 3.70
C GLU A 357 -2.23 -29.97 4.46
N ARG A 358 -1.78 -29.04 5.32
CA ARG A 358 -2.66 -28.10 6.02
C ARG A 358 -3.39 -27.18 5.04
N ALA A 359 -2.72 -26.72 3.98
CA ALA A 359 -3.34 -25.89 2.94
C ALA A 359 -4.53 -26.60 2.27
N ILE A 360 -4.37 -27.90 1.96
CA ILE A 360 -5.42 -28.73 1.37
C ILE A 360 -6.61 -28.89 2.33
N ARG A 361 -6.35 -29.08 3.63
CA ARG A 361 -7.44 -29.20 4.62
C ARG A 361 -8.23 -27.90 4.81
N VAL A 362 -7.58 -26.74 4.64
CA VAL A 362 -8.21 -25.42 4.76
C VAL A 362 -8.95 -25.02 3.48
N ARG A 363 -8.44 -25.42 2.32
CA ARG A 363 -8.98 -25.11 0.98
C ARG A 363 -9.73 -26.33 0.47
N ALA A 364 -11.02 -26.47 0.76
CA ALA A 364 -11.83 -27.65 0.41
C ALA A 364 -11.93 -27.99 -1.11
N ALA A 365 -11.18 -27.35 -2.01
CA ALA A 365 -11.00 -27.77 -3.41
C ALA A 365 -9.77 -27.13 -4.09
N SER A 366 -9.16 -27.88 -5.01
CA SER A 366 -8.15 -27.49 -6.04
C SER A 366 -6.76 -27.08 -5.56
N VAL A 367 -5.83 -28.05 -5.58
CA VAL A 367 -4.37 -27.86 -5.64
C VAL A 367 -3.87 -28.52 -6.92
N VAL A 368 -3.53 -27.71 -7.92
CA VAL A 368 -2.85 -28.16 -9.16
C VAL A 368 -1.38 -28.47 -8.82
N GLY A 369 -0.89 -29.59 -9.33
CA GLY A 369 0.26 -30.34 -8.82
C GLY A 369 1.54 -29.55 -8.56
N LEU A 370 2.11 -29.75 -7.37
CA LEU A 370 3.49 -29.39 -7.04
C LEU A 370 4.32 -30.69 -7.01
N GLY A 371 5.18 -30.87 -8.01
CA GLY A 371 6.25 -31.85 -7.97
C GLY A 371 7.47 -31.24 -7.29
N TYR A 372 8.01 -31.89 -6.26
CA TYR A 372 9.29 -31.49 -5.67
C TYR A 372 10.35 -32.57 -5.90
N THR A 373 11.54 -32.13 -6.30
CA THR A 373 12.72 -32.97 -6.47
C THR A 373 13.74 -32.61 -5.39
N HIS A 374 14.13 -33.59 -4.57
CA HIS A 374 15.23 -33.44 -3.62
C HIS A 374 16.42 -34.26 -4.12
N LYS A 375 17.56 -33.61 -4.39
CA LYS A 375 18.79 -34.25 -4.91
C LYS A 375 18.55 -35.12 -6.16
N GLY A 376 17.79 -34.60 -7.13
CA GLY A 376 17.48 -35.32 -8.38
C GLY A 376 16.49 -36.49 -8.23
N ARG A 377 15.87 -36.67 -7.05
CA ARG A 377 14.79 -37.64 -6.83
C ARG A 377 13.49 -36.91 -6.58
N LEU A 378 12.46 -37.24 -7.36
CA LEU A 378 11.09 -36.75 -7.18
C LEU A 378 10.56 -37.36 -5.88
N ALA A 379 10.45 -36.55 -4.82
CA ALA A 379 10.15 -37.04 -3.48
C ALA A 379 8.65 -37.00 -3.15
N GLY A 380 7.82 -36.50 -4.07
CA GLY A 380 6.37 -36.64 -4.04
C GLY A 380 5.69 -35.65 -4.98
N ALA A 381 4.62 -36.10 -5.63
CA ALA A 381 3.69 -35.23 -6.35
C ALA A 381 2.42 -35.14 -5.50
N LEU A 382 2.08 -33.94 -5.03
CA LEU A 382 0.81 -33.69 -4.36
C LEU A 382 -0.20 -33.24 -5.41
N VAL A 383 -1.08 -34.16 -5.84
CA VAL A 383 -2.14 -33.89 -6.82
C VAL A 383 -3.48 -33.93 -6.07
N SER A 384 -4.18 -32.78 -6.00
CA SER A 384 -5.56 -32.74 -5.54
C SER A 384 -6.49 -32.85 -6.76
N LEU A 385 -7.28 -33.93 -6.82
CA LEU A 385 -8.24 -34.19 -7.89
C LEU A 385 -9.51 -33.37 -7.68
N GLY A 386 -9.52 -32.13 -8.19
CA GLY A 386 -10.71 -31.30 -8.32
C GLY A 386 -10.99 -30.98 -9.79
N SER A 387 -11.84 -31.80 -10.42
CA SER A 387 -12.54 -31.59 -11.71
C SER A 387 -11.79 -30.93 -12.88
N SER A 388 -10.97 -31.70 -13.60
CA SER A 388 -11.01 -31.94 -15.07
C SER A 388 -9.75 -32.71 -15.49
N SER A 389 -9.94 -33.94 -15.96
CA SER A 389 -8.95 -35.04 -15.92
C SER A 389 -7.87 -35.04 -17.02
N GLN A 390 -7.77 -34.01 -17.87
CA GLN A 390 -6.89 -34.05 -19.06
C GLN A 390 -5.52 -33.38 -18.85
N ASP A 391 -5.44 -32.25 -18.15
CA ASP A 391 -4.16 -31.54 -17.96
C ASP A 391 -3.19 -32.28 -17.00
N VAL A 392 -3.74 -33.11 -16.09
CA VAL A 392 -2.98 -33.88 -15.10
C VAL A 392 -2.22 -35.05 -15.76
N LEU A 393 -2.77 -35.66 -16.80
CA LEU A 393 -2.11 -36.75 -17.53
C LEU A 393 -0.94 -36.23 -18.38
N GLN A 394 -0.99 -34.99 -18.82
CA GLN A 394 0.07 -34.35 -19.61
C GLN A 394 1.29 -33.97 -18.74
N LEU A 395 1.07 -33.50 -17.52
CA LEU A 395 2.16 -33.26 -16.55
C LEU A 395 2.82 -34.56 -16.06
N LEU A 396 2.09 -35.67 -16.01
CA LEU A 396 2.63 -36.99 -15.65
C LEU A 396 3.39 -37.65 -16.81
N SER A 397 3.04 -37.35 -18.07
CA SER A 397 3.73 -37.89 -19.25
C SER A 397 5.07 -37.20 -19.53
N GLU A 398 5.18 -35.89 -19.26
CA GLU A 398 6.45 -35.16 -19.42
C GLU A 398 7.51 -35.61 -18.39
N GLY A 399 7.09 -35.91 -17.15
CA GLY A 399 7.97 -36.38 -16.06
C GLY A 399 8.40 -37.86 -16.13
N THR A 400 7.79 -38.68 -16.99
CA THR A 400 8.12 -40.12 -17.13
C THR A 400 9.03 -40.43 -18.34
N SER A 401 9.41 -39.41 -19.11
CA SER A 401 10.25 -39.57 -20.31
C SER A 401 11.73 -39.91 -20.02
N SER A 402 12.18 -39.85 -18.75
CA SER A 402 13.57 -40.14 -18.37
C SER A 402 13.68 -41.03 -17.13
N SER A 403 13.15 -42.25 -17.16
CA SER A 403 13.80 -43.44 -16.58
C SER A 403 12.85 -44.64 -16.60
N SER A 404 13.38 -45.77 -17.03
CA SER A 404 12.76 -47.08 -17.01
C SER A 404 12.43 -47.53 -15.58
N GLN A 405 11.19 -47.31 -15.13
CA GLN A 405 10.33 -48.18 -14.29
C GLN A 405 9.26 -47.35 -13.57
N PRO A 406 7.95 -47.67 -13.70
CA PRO A 406 6.92 -47.03 -12.89
C PRO A 406 6.91 -47.67 -11.49
N ARG A 407 7.33 -46.94 -10.46
CA ARG A 407 7.09 -47.33 -9.06
C ARG A 407 5.98 -46.45 -8.47
N GLY A 408 4.83 -47.11 -8.29
CA GLY A 408 3.57 -46.71 -7.65
C GLY A 408 3.40 -45.29 -7.10
N VAL A 409 2.51 -44.52 -7.73
CA VAL A 409 1.83 -43.38 -7.12
C VAL A 409 0.65 -43.92 -6.29
N TRP A 410 0.67 -43.72 -4.97
CA TRP A 410 -0.48 -44.01 -4.12
C TRP A 410 -1.40 -42.78 -4.10
N ALA A 411 -2.48 -42.82 -4.89
CA ALA A 411 -3.57 -41.85 -4.77
C ALA A 411 -4.53 -42.32 -3.66
N ARG A 412 -4.62 -41.56 -2.56
CA ARG A 412 -5.76 -41.68 -1.63
C ARG A 412 -6.85 -40.72 -2.07
N THR A 413 -7.91 -41.24 -2.65
CA THR A 413 -9.19 -40.55 -2.81
C THR A 413 -9.93 -40.58 -1.48
N ASN A 414 -9.99 -39.45 -0.77
CA ASN A 414 -11.01 -39.29 0.26
C ASN A 414 -12.29 -38.79 -0.43
N VAL A 415 -13.23 -39.70 -0.63
CA VAL A 415 -14.62 -39.38 -0.94
C VAL A 415 -15.37 -39.44 0.39
N ALA A 416 -15.79 -38.28 0.91
CA ALA A 416 -16.88 -38.11 1.86
C ALA A 416 -17.35 -36.66 1.82
#